data_AF-A0A2V1BGJ1-F1
#
_entry.id   AF-A0A2V1BGJ1-F1
#
_cell.length_a   1.000
_cell.length_b   1.000
_cell.length_c   1.000
_cell.angle_alpha   90.00
_cell.angle_beta   90.00
_cell.angle_gamma   90.00
#
_symmetry.space_group_name_H-M   'P 1'
#
loop_
_entity.id
_entity.type
_entity.pdbx_description
1 polymer ?
#
loop_
_entity_poly.entity_id
_entity_poly.type
_entity_poly.pdbx_seq_one_letter_code
_entity_poly.pdbx_strand_id
1 'polypeptide(L)'
;MGGRLVAEPTRIEFWTWREIKMCHIQGKMQLFRKDLKKHELERLLDGYPPWYRDSFKTWTGLTLQFPVMSMDDVPRGGWIAAVGMMALSNSQTPLPLYRCAAEPNEPEFRSNGEVFRRAIKRCLDHITRNIHPHFPNDVNVKAAMTMLAYLYTEKTGSGMPRPGEFIETHTESETFPKLNASQCKFLMENFNTYKPLSDVEVDKFRAILLPAMAAVVQGANEVVEYLKSVGVYLKLPDGWSDFDGEVYLNDCTTQLPYT
;
A
#
# COMPACT_ATOMS: atom_id res chain seq x y z
N MET A 1 34.14 2.70 12.08
CA MET A 1 32.86 2.37 12.75
C MET A 1 31.88 3.49 12.45
N GLY A 2 31.06 3.35 11.41
CA GLY A 2 30.04 4.33 11.08
C GLY A 2 28.84 4.12 11.99
N GLY A 3 28.60 5.04 12.92
CA GLY A 3 27.39 5.04 13.72
C GLY A 3 26.18 5.08 12.78
N ARG A 4 25.31 4.07 12.83
CA ARG A 4 23.98 4.16 12.23
C ARG A 4 23.30 5.35 12.90
N LEU A 5 23.13 6.45 12.17
CA LEU A 5 22.17 7.48 12.53
C LEU A 5 20.84 6.78 12.75
N VAL A 6 20.43 6.67 14.02
CA VAL A 6 19.08 6.24 14.39
C VAL A 6 18.19 7.38 13.93
N ALA A 7 17.76 7.32 12.67
CA ALA A 7 16.95 8.37 12.10
C ALA A 7 15.68 8.54 12.96
N GLU A 8 15.42 9.78 13.38
CA GLU A 8 14.39 10.10 14.35
C GLU A 8 13.01 9.64 13.86
N PRO A 9 12.15 9.12 14.75
CA PRO A 9 10.80 8.72 14.38
C PRO A 9 10.03 9.90 13.79
N THR A 10 9.12 9.62 12.85
CA THR A 10 8.18 10.62 12.36
C THR A 10 7.33 11.13 13.52
N ARG A 11 7.32 12.44 13.75
CA ARG A 11 6.43 13.08 14.73
C ARG A 11 5.45 13.97 13.99
N ILE A 12 4.19 13.94 14.41
CA ILE A 12 3.16 14.82 13.86
C ILE A 12 2.50 15.55 15.01
N GLU A 13 2.55 16.88 14.94
CA GLU A 13 1.92 17.79 15.87
C GLU A 13 0.73 18.45 15.17
N PHE A 14 -0.37 18.56 15.89
CA PHE A 14 -1.61 19.14 15.41
C PHE A 14 -2.00 20.29 16.33
N TRP A 15 -2.34 21.43 15.76
CA TRP A 15 -2.91 22.55 16.51
C TRP A 15 -3.86 23.36 15.64
N THR A 16 -4.80 24.03 16.28
CA THR A 16 -5.72 24.95 15.63
C THR A 16 -5.28 26.37 15.95
N TRP A 17 -5.10 27.18 14.91
CA TRP A 17 -4.85 28.62 15.07
C TRP A 17 -6.03 29.39 14.50
N ARG A 18 -6.80 30.03 15.39
CA ARG A 18 -8.13 30.60 15.08
C ARG A 18 -9.08 29.50 14.58
N GLU A 19 -9.32 29.42 13.28
CA GLU A 19 -10.17 28.41 12.62
C GLU A 19 -9.36 27.50 11.66
N ILE A 20 -8.05 27.71 11.57
CA ILE A 20 -7.17 26.98 10.65
C ILE A 20 -6.58 25.75 11.36
N LYS A 21 -6.75 24.58 10.75
CA LYS A 21 -6.10 23.33 11.16
C LYS A 21 -4.65 23.31 10.63
N MET A 22 -3.68 23.35 11.53
CA MET A 22 -2.25 23.22 11.20
C MET A 22 -1.67 21.87 11.61
N CYS A 23 -1.02 21.20 10.66
CA CYS A 23 -0.31 19.94 10.88
C CYS A 23 1.18 20.16 10.64
N HIS A 24 2.01 19.80 11.62
CA HIS A 24 3.45 19.89 11.52
C HIS A 24 4.06 18.52 11.62
N ILE A 25 4.83 18.19 10.60
CA ILE A 25 5.41 16.87 10.44
C ILE A 25 6.92 17.00 10.59
N GLN A 26 7.53 16.19 11.44
CA GLN A 26 8.97 16.19 11.70
C GLN A 26 9.56 14.78 11.52
N GLY A 27 10.89 14.70 11.44
CA GLY A 27 11.63 13.43 11.39
C GLY A 27 11.73 12.82 9.99
N LYS A 28 11.80 11.48 9.91
CA LYS A 28 12.04 10.73 8.66
C LYS A 28 11.13 11.11 7.51
N MET A 29 9.87 11.47 7.78
CA MET A 29 8.91 11.84 6.74
C MET A 29 9.39 13.00 5.86
N GLN A 30 10.20 13.92 6.39
CA GLN A 30 10.77 15.02 5.60
C GLN A 30 11.70 14.53 4.48
N LEU A 31 12.35 13.37 4.66
CA LEU A 31 13.19 12.75 3.63
C LEU A 31 12.36 12.18 2.47
N PHE A 32 11.10 11.81 2.74
CA PHE A 32 10.18 11.20 1.77
C PHE A 32 9.21 12.21 1.14
N ARG A 33 9.11 13.43 1.70
CA ARG A 33 8.12 14.44 1.29
C ARG A 33 8.49 15.22 0.02
N LYS A 34 9.76 15.22 -0.42
CA LYS A 34 10.19 16.05 -1.56
C LYS A 34 9.36 15.86 -2.83
N ASP A 35 8.79 14.67 -3.01
CA ASP A 35 7.98 14.30 -4.18
C ASP A 35 6.48 14.14 -3.87
N LEU A 36 6.01 14.55 -2.68
CA LEU A 36 4.62 14.38 -2.23
C LEU A 36 3.82 15.68 -2.35
N LYS A 37 2.69 15.63 -3.05
CA LYS A 37 1.78 16.78 -3.17
C LYS A 37 0.98 17.00 -1.87
N LYS A 38 0.53 18.23 -1.63
CA LYS A 38 -0.28 18.59 -0.45
C LYS A 38 -1.49 17.67 -0.30
N HIS A 39 -2.28 17.47 -1.35
CA HIS A 39 -3.49 16.66 -1.26
C HIS A 39 -3.20 15.17 -1.07
N GLU A 40 -2.11 14.63 -1.62
CA GLU A 40 -1.70 13.24 -1.37
C GLU A 40 -1.37 13.03 0.11
N LEU A 41 -0.74 14.03 0.73
CA LEU A 41 -0.50 14.03 2.16
C LEU A 41 -1.81 14.12 2.96
N GLU A 42 -2.74 15.00 2.58
CA GLU A 42 -4.07 15.05 3.21
C GLU A 42 -4.80 13.70 3.13
N ARG A 43 -4.77 13.03 1.98
CA ARG A 43 -5.31 11.66 1.81
C ARG A 43 -4.63 10.64 2.71
N LEU A 44 -3.32 10.69 2.83
CA LEU A 44 -2.56 9.80 3.72
C LEU A 44 -2.92 10.06 5.19
N LEU A 45 -3.10 11.33 5.58
CA LEU A 45 -3.61 11.70 6.89
C LEU A 45 -5.07 11.26 7.09
N ASP A 46 -5.88 11.18 6.03
CA ASP A 46 -7.25 10.63 6.04
C ASP A 46 -7.32 9.11 6.23
N GLY A 47 -6.18 8.41 6.13
CA GLY A 47 -6.10 6.96 6.31
C GLY A 47 -6.05 6.16 5.01
N TYR A 48 -5.72 6.81 3.90
CA TYR A 48 -5.34 6.11 2.67
C TYR A 48 -4.06 5.27 2.89
N PRO A 49 -3.81 4.25 2.05
CA PRO A 49 -2.61 3.43 2.16
C PRO A 49 -1.32 4.27 2.13
N PRO A 50 -0.29 3.97 2.92
CA PRO A 50 0.99 4.71 2.98
C PRO A 50 1.73 4.91 1.64
N TRP A 51 1.38 4.11 0.63
CA TRP A 51 1.87 4.18 -0.75
C TRP A 51 1.05 5.10 -1.65
N TYR A 52 -0.04 5.70 -1.15
CA TYR A 52 -0.96 6.49 -1.94
C TYR A 52 -0.25 7.66 -2.62
N ARG A 53 -0.41 7.73 -3.94
CA ARG A 53 -0.02 8.82 -4.82
C ARG A 53 -1.12 8.96 -5.88
N ASP A 54 -1.23 10.09 -6.55
CA ASP A 54 -2.11 10.19 -7.72
C ASP A 54 -1.71 9.16 -8.79
N SER A 55 -0.40 9.04 -8.99
CA SER A 55 0.20 8.13 -9.95
C SER A 55 1.46 7.46 -9.41
N PHE A 56 1.74 6.27 -9.91
CA PHE A 56 2.91 5.49 -9.54
C PHE A 56 3.60 4.95 -10.79
N LYS A 57 4.91 4.73 -10.71
CA LYS A 57 5.72 4.08 -11.75
C LYS A 57 5.87 2.61 -11.44
N THR A 58 5.54 1.77 -12.41
CA THR A 58 5.74 0.33 -12.32
C THR A 58 7.19 -0.06 -12.57
N TRP A 59 7.57 -1.30 -12.23
CA TRP A 59 8.88 -1.89 -12.55
C TRP A 59 9.27 -1.83 -14.03
N THR A 60 8.27 -1.76 -14.93
CA THR A 60 8.48 -1.66 -16.38
C THR A 60 8.57 -0.21 -16.87
N GLY A 61 8.56 0.77 -15.95
CA GLY A 61 8.64 2.19 -16.25
C GLY A 61 7.30 2.85 -16.64
N LEU A 62 6.20 2.08 -16.69
CA LEU A 62 4.87 2.63 -16.97
C LEU A 62 4.38 3.49 -15.80
N THR A 63 3.79 4.64 -16.10
CA THR A 63 3.12 5.48 -15.10
C THR A 63 1.62 5.20 -15.12
N LEU A 64 1.04 4.83 -13.98
CA LEU A 64 -0.36 4.45 -13.81
C LEU A 64 -1.00 5.26 -12.70
N GLN A 65 -2.33 5.42 -12.74
CA GLN A 65 -3.09 6.01 -11.63
C GLN A 65 -3.21 5.02 -10.48
N PHE A 66 -3.11 5.49 -9.24
CA PHE A 66 -3.30 4.62 -8.07
C PHE A 66 -4.79 4.29 -7.91
N PRO A 67 -5.17 3.04 -7.60
CA PRO A 67 -6.55 2.57 -7.75
C PRO A 67 -7.44 2.87 -6.52
N VAL A 68 -7.14 3.94 -5.78
CA VAL A 68 -7.92 4.39 -4.62
C VAL A 68 -8.45 5.78 -4.91
N MET A 69 -9.73 5.88 -5.26
CA MET A 69 -10.37 7.15 -5.60
C MET A 69 -11.08 7.75 -4.37
N SER A 70 -11.46 6.90 -3.43
CA SER A 70 -12.24 7.24 -2.23
C SER A 70 -11.82 6.41 -1.01
N MET A 71 -12.26 6.79 0.19
CA MET A 71 -12.06 5.99 1.40
C MET A 71 -12.69 4.58 1.31
N ASP A 72 -13.74 4.43 0.50
CA ASP A 72 -14.39 3.14 0.25
C ASP A 72 -13.50 2.15 -0.54
N ASP A 73 -12.43 2.66 -1.17
CA ASP A 73 -11.45 1.84 -1.90
C ASP A 73 -10.32 1.32 -1.00
N VAL A 74 -10.11 1.91 0.18
CA VAL A 74 -9.03 1.52 1.11
C VAL A 74 -9.13 0.06 1.56
N PRO A 75 -10.30 -0.51 1.92
CA PRO A 75 -10.38 -1.93 2.26
C PRO A 75 -10.38 -2.85 1.01
N ARG A 76 -10.26 -2.32 -0.21
CA ARG A 76 -10.29 -3.09 -1.46
C ARG A 76 -8.92 -3.64 -1.83
N GLY A 77 -8.87 -4.61 -2.75
CA GLY A 77 -7.64 -5.33 -3.08
C GLY A 77 -6.78 -4.72 -4.19
N GLY A 78 -7.32 -3.79 -4.99
CA GLY A 78 -6.64 -3.30 -6.19
C GLY A 78 -5.35 -2.54 -5.88
N TRP A 79 -5.31 -1.80 -4.77
CA TRP A 79 -4.11 -1.08 -4.37
C TRP A 79 -3.01 -2.01 -3.84
N ILE A 80 -3.35 -3.20 -3.30
CA ILE A 80 -2.36 -4.22 -2.96
C ILE A 80 -1.63 -4.66 -4.23
N ALA A 81 -2.38 -4.94 -5.30
CA ALA A 81 -1.78 -5.27 -6.60
C ALA A 81 -0.91 -4.11 -7.13
N ALA A 82 -1.38 -2.86 -6.98
CA ALA A 82 -0.61 -1.67 -7.37
C ALA A 82 0.75 -1.61 -6.65
N VAL A 83 0.76 -1.80 -5.33
CA VAL A 83 1.99 -1.82 -4.52
C VAL A 83 2.98 -2.87 -5.01
N GLY A 84 2.51 -4.09 -5.29
CA GLY A 84 3.40 -5.13 -5.82
C GLY A 84 3.92 -4.85 -7.24
N MET A 85 3.30 -3.94 -7.97
CA MET A 85 3.75 -3.49 -9.29
C MET A 85 4.65 -2.24 -9.23
N MET A 86 4.76 -1.55 -8.10
CA MET A 86 5.53 -0.30 -7.96
C MET A 86 7.03 -0.54 -8.08
N ALA A 87 7.72 0.26 -8.89
CA ALA A 87 9.18 0.27 -8.92
C ALA A 87 9.77 0.71 -7.57
N LEU A 88 10.88 0.09 -7.16
CA LEU A 88 11.68 0.54 -6.01
C LEU A 88 12.30 1.90 -6.33
N SER A 89 11.71 2.96 -5.79
CA SER A 89 12.27 4.30 -5.82
C SER A 89 11.95 5.02 -4.52
N ASN A 90 12.79 5.98 -4.13
CA ASN A 90 12.56 6.80 -2.94
C ASN A 90 11.21 7.52 -2.99
N SER A 91 10.78 7.96 -4.19
CA SER A 91 9.50 8.64 -4.41
C SER A 91 8.27 7.73 -4.20
N GLN A 92 8.45 6.41 -4.26
CA GLN A 92 7.39 5.39 -4.09
C GLN A 92 7.55 4.59 -2.80
N THR A 93 8.49 5.00 -1.94
CA THR A 93 8.62 4.41 -0.61
C THR A 93 7.40 4.80 0.24
N PRO A 94 6.77 3.85 0.96
CA PRO A 94 5.64 4.17 1.81
C PRO A 94 6.04 5.15 2.89
N LEU A 95 5.12 6.07 3.24
CA LEU A 95 5.39 6.97 4.35
C LEU A 95 5.52 6.18 5.65
N PRO A 96 6.51 6.48 6.51
CA PRO A 96 6.69 5.85 7.83
C PRO A 96 5.66 6.38 8.84
N LEU A 97 4.38 6.26 8.49
CA LEU A 97 3.19 6.75 9.16
C LEU A 97 1.99 5.93 8.69
N TYR A 98 1.24 5.32 9.61
CA TYR A 98 -0.02 4.68 9.26
C TYR A 98 -1.16 5.13 10.17
N ARG A 99 -2.32 5.44 9.58
CA ARG A 99 -3.59 5.67 10.28
C ARG A 99 -4.53 4.50 9.97
N CYS A 100 -5.17 3.93 10.98
CA CYS A 100 -6.19 2.90 10.83
C CYS A 100 -7.44 3.32 11.60
N ALA A 101 -8.61 3.38 10.97
CA ALA A 101 -9.80 4.00 11.56
C ALA A 101 -10.37 3.31 12.83
N ALA A 102 -9.85 2.16 13.25
CA ALA A 102 -10.51 1.28 14.22
C ALA A 102 -9.58 0.67 15.29
N GLU A 103 -8.50 1.35 15.70
CA GLU A 103 -7.44 0.70 16.51
C GLU A 103 -7.04 1.40 17.81
N PRO A 104 -6.46 0.65 18.77
CA PRO A 104 -6.16 1.12 20.12
C PRO A 104 -5.09 2.22 20.16
N ASN A 105 -5.02 2.90 21.31
CA ASN A 105 -4.17 4.08 21.54
C ASN A 105 -2.66 3.82 21.46
N GLU A 106 -2.21 2.56 21.49
CA GLU A 106 -0.80 2.19 21.45
C GLU A 106 -0.53 1.16 20.34
N PRO A 107 0.62 1.27 19.64
CA PRO A 107 0.91 0.42 18.50
C PRO A 107 1.34 -1.00 18.90
N GLU A 108 0.39 -1.92 18.94
CA GLU A 108 0.69 -3.34 18.95
C GLU A 108 0.73 -3.87 17.50
N PHE A 109 1.93 -4.01 16.93
CA PHE A 109 2.12 -4.41 15.53
C PHE A 109 1.24 -5.60 15.06
N ARG A 110 1.07 -6.63 15.90
CA ARG A 110 0.31 -7.83 15.52
C ARG A 110 -1.21 -7.60 15.52
N SER A 111 -1.72 -6.65 16.29
CA SER A 111 -3.15 -6.30 16.39
C SER A 111 -3.49 -5.05 15.58
N ASN A 112 -2.49 -4.31 15.08
CA ASN A 112 -2.68 -3.06 14.35
C ASN A 112 -2.51 -3.15 12.83
N GLY A 113 -3.28 -2.41 12.04
CA GLY A 113 -3.35 -2.38 10.59
C GLY A 113 -4.48 -3.25 10.02
N GLU A 114 -5.58 -3.43 10.76
CA GLU A 114 -6.73 -4.27 10.44
C GLU A 114 -7.38 -3.86 9.11
N VAL A 115 -7.46 -2.57 8.78
CA VAL A 115 -7.92 -2.11 7.46
C VAL A 115 -7.04 -2.69 6.35
N PHE A 116 -5.72 -2.65 6.49
CA PHE A 116 -4.79 -3.17 5.48
C PHE A 116 -4.80 -4.70 5.44
N ARG A 117 -4.94 -5.37 6.60
CA ARG A 117 -5.12 -6.83 6.64
C ARG A 117 -6.43 -7.28 6.01
N ARG A 118 -7.51 -6.51 6.17
CA ARG A 118 -8.78 -6.75 5.47
C ARG A 118 -8.61 -6.64 3.95
N ALA A 119 -7.79 -5.70 3.45
CA ALA A 119 -7.45 -5.64 2.03
C ALA A 119 -6.69 -6.89 1.56
N ILE A 120 -5.68 -7.35 2.31
CA ILE A 120 -4.96 -8.61 2.03
C ILE A 120 -5.92 -9.81 2.02
N LYS A 121 -6.76 -9.92 3.06
CA LYS A 121 -7.78 -10.98 3.15
C LYS A 121 -8.75 -10.93 1.97
N ARG A 122 -9.16 -9.73 1.55
CA ARG A 122 -10.03 -9.56 0.39
C ARG A 122 -9.34 -10.05 -0.89
N CYS A 123 -8.04 -9.81 -1.07
CA CYS A 123 -7.28 -10.41 -2.18
C CYS A 123 -7.31 -11.94 -2.14
N LEU A 124 -7.03 -12.54 -0.98
CA LEU A 124 -7.11 -13.99 -0.77
C LEU A 124 -8.50 -14.54 -1.10
N ASP A 125 -9.54 -13.93 -0.53
CA ASP A 125 -10.92 -14.37 -0.74
C ASP A 125 -11.33 -14.20 -2.22
N HIS A 126 -10.84 -13.16 -2.90
CA HIS A 126 -11.12 -12.92 -4.31
C HIS A 126 -10.50 -14.01 -5.18
N ILE A 127 -9.22 -14.31 -4.96
CA ILE A 127 -8.53 -15.38 -5.68
C ILE A 127 -9.23 -16.71 -5.42
N THR A 128 -9.53 -17.02 -4.17
CA THR A 128 -10.18 -18.29 -3.77
C THR A 128 -11.55 -18.48 -4.41
N ARG A 129 -12.39 -17.43 -4.40
CA ARG A 129 -13.81 -17.54 -4.79
C ARG A 129 -14.10 -17.23 -6.24
N ASN A 130 -13.29 -16.37 -6.87
CA ASN A 130 -13.60 -15.83 -8.20
C ASN A 130 -12.56 -16.18 -9.26
N ILE A 131 -11.30 -16.40 -8.89
CA ILE A 131 -10.23 -16.72 -9.86
C ILE A 131 -9.98 -18.23 -9.91
N HIS A 132 -9.70 -18.86 -8.77
CA HIS A 132 -9.38 -20.28 -8.65
C HIS A 132 -10.41 -21.23 -9.29
N PRO A 133 -11.74 -21.00 -9.22
CA PRO A 133 -12.71 -21.89 -9.88
C PRO A 133 -12.50 -22.02 -11.40
N HIS A 134 -11.93 -21.01 -12.05
CA HIS A 134 -11.64 -21.04 -13.49
C HIS A 134 -10.24 -21.59 -13.81
N PHE A 135 -9.35 -21.65 -12.80
CA PHE A 135 -7.97 -22.12 -12.92
C PHE A 135 -7.59 -23.14 -11.82
N PRO A 136 -8.37 -24.22 -11.61
CA PRO A 136 -8.24 -25.09 -10.43
C PRO A 136 -6.96 -25.93 -10.41
N ASN A 137 -6.27 -26.03 -11.55
CA ASN A 137 -5.02 -26.78 -11.69
C ASN A 137 -3.80 -25.87 -11.79
N ASP A 138 -3.99 -24.55 -11.80
CA ASP A 138 -2.87 -23.63 -11.94
C ASP A 138 -2.05 -23.56 -10.63
N VAL A 139 -0.75 -23.80 -10.77
CA VAL A 139 0.19 -23.85 -9.63
C VAL A 139 0.41 -22.47 -9.00
N ASN A 140 0.37 -21.40 -9.80
CA ASN A 140 0.63 -20.04 -9.35
C ASN A 140 -0.58 -19.45 -8.62
N VAL A 141 -1.80 -19.80 -9.02
CA VAL A 141 -3.02 -19.45 -8.27
C VAL A 141 -3.03 -20.11 -6.89
N LYS A 142 -2.77 -21.41 -6.82
CA LYS A 142 -2.68 -22.15 -5.54
C LYS A 142 -1.56 -21.61 -4.66
N ALA A 143 -0.44 -21.25 -5.26
CA ALA A 143 0.68 -20.68 -4.55
C ALA A 143 0.34 -19.31 -3.96
N ALA A 144 -0.28 -18.42 -4.73
CA ALA A 144 -0.73 -17.13 -4.22
C ALA A 144 -1.74 -17.27 -3.08
N MET A 145 -2.70 -18.19 -3.18
CA MET A 145 -3.61 -18.50 -2.08
C MET A 145 -2.86 -18.91 -0.81
N THR A 146 -1.87 -19.80 -0.94
CA THR A 146 -1.06 -20.28 0.19
C THR A 146 -0.25 -19.15 0.83
N MET A 147 0.40 -18.33 0.01
CA MET A 147 1.24 -17.22 0.45
C MET A 147 0.41 -16.11 1.10
N LEU A 148 -0.71 -15.72 0.50
CA LEU A 148 -1.60 -14.72 1.09
C LEU A 148 -2.25 -15.20 2.39
N ALA A 149 -2.62 -16.48 2.48
CA ALA A 149 -3.10 -17.07 3.72
C ALA A 149 -2.03 -17.02 4.83
N TYR A 150 -0.77 -17.32 4.48
CA TYR A 150 0.35 -17.18 5.40
C TYR A 150 0.54 -15.73 5.85
N LEU A 151 0.65 -14.78 4.92
CA LEU A 151 0.84 -13.35 5.22
C LEU A 151 -0.28 -12.79 6.09
N TYR A 152 -1.53 -13.20 5.84
CA TYR A 152 -2.68 -12.79 6.63
C TYR A 152 -2.64 -13.36 8.06
N THR A 153 -2.28 -14.64 8.20
CA THR A 153 -2.31 -15.37 9.48
C THR A 153 -1.10 -15.06 10.35
N GLU A 154 0.10 -15.25 9.79
CA GLU A 154 1.38 -15.09 10.49
C GLU A 154 1.82 -13.64 10.60
N LYS A 155 1.26 -12.76 9.76
CA LYS A 155 1.55 -11.33 9.76
C LYS A 155 3.06 -11.06 9.59
N THR A 156 3.74 -11.87 8.78
CA THR A 156 5.16 -11.71 8.46
C THR A 156 5.46 -12.35 7.11
N GLY A 157 6.40 -11.79 6.35
CA GLY A 157 6.97 -12.45 5.17
C GLY A 157 8.09 -13.45 5.50
N SER A 158 8.69 -13.34 6.69
CA SER A 158 9.76 -14.24 7.14
C SER A 158 9.24 -15.66 7.30
N GLY A 159 9.82 -16.63 6.58
CA GLY A 159 9.38 -18.02 6.60
C GLY A 159 8.15 -18.32 5.73
N MET A 160 7.69 -17.36 4.93
CA MET A 160 6.58 -17.55 4.01
C MET A 160 6.88 -18.71 3.04
N PRO A 161 5.98 -19.70 2.91
CA PRO A 161 6.16 -20.79 1.96
C PRO A 161 6.17 -20.21 0.54
N ARG A 162 7.02 -20.75 -0.33
CA ARG A 162 7.15 -20.30 -1.73
C ARG A 162 6.83 -21.42 -2.71
N PRO A 163 5.61 -22.00 -2.67
CA PRO A 163 5.18 -22.91 -3.72
C PRO A 163 5.07 -22.15 -5.05
N GLY A 164 5.12 -22.86 -6.17
CA GLY A 164 4.93 -22.28 -7.51
C GLY A 164 6.20 -21.71 -8.13
N GLU A 165 6.01 -20.86 -9.15
CA GLU A 165 7.09 -20.38 -10.03
C GLU A 165 7.49 -18.92 -9.72
N PHE A 166 7.12 -18.40 -8.55
CA PHE A 166 7.56 -17.07 -8.11
C PHE A 166 9.08 -17.10 -7.85
N ILE A 167 9.88 -16.55 -8.77
CA ILE A 167 11.35 -16.59 -8.69
C ILE A 167 11.86 -15.84 -7.44
N GLU A 168 12.80 -16.45 -6.71
CA GLU A 168 13.25 -16.02 -5.37
C GLU A 168 14.12 -14.75 -5.34
N THR A 169 14.55 -14.25 -6.49
CA THR A 169 15.50 -13.13 -6.57
C THR A 169 15.02 -12.11 -7.57
N HIS A 170 14.19 -11.18 -7.13
CA HIS A 170 14.14 -9.86 -7.75
C HIS A 170 15.42 -9.09 -7.37
N THR A 171 16.57 -9.57 -7.81
CA THR A 171 17.69 -8.67 -8.07
C THR A 171 17.24 -7.73 -9.17
N GLU A 172 17.68 -6.47 -9.13
CA GLU A 172 17.26 -5.37 -10.02
C GLU A 172 17.35 -5.71 -11.53
N SER A 173 17.97 -6.83 -11.92
CA SER A 173 18.14 -7.30 -13.30
C SER A 173 17.12 -8.32 -13.80
N GLU A 174 16.39 -9.05 -12.95
CA GLU A 174 15.42 -10.06 -13.40
C GLU A 174 14.00 -9.53 -13.33
N THR A 175 13.54 -9.03 -14.48
CA THR A 175 12.28 -8.35 -14.68
C THR A 175 11.10 -9.19 -14.20
N PHE A 176 10.39 -8.67 -13.20
CA PHE A 176 9.00 -9.01 -12.91
C PHE A 176 8.24 -9.24 -14.22
N PRO A 177 7.44 -10.32 -14.37
CA PRO A 177 6.83 -10.61 -15.65
C PRO A 177 5.98 -9.42 -16.13
N LYS A 178 6.26 -8.98 -17.35
CA LYS A 178 5.91 -7.64 -17.83
C LYS A 178 4.42 -7.53 -18.11
N LEU A 179 3.68 -6.87 -17.23
CA LEU A 179 2.33 -6.40 -17.51
C LEU A 179 2.40 -5.09 -18.29
N ASN A 180 1.61 -4.98 -19.34
CA ASN A 180 1.37 -3.70 -20.03
C ASN A 180 0.32 -2.86 -19.26
N ALA A 181 0.12 -1.62 -19.68
CA ALA A 181 -0.76 -0.69 -18.96
C ALA A 181 -2.22 -1.18 -18.87
N SER A 182 -2.76 -1.81 -19.92
CA SER A 182 -4.15 -2.30 -19.90
C SER A 182 -4.30 -3.53 -18.99
N GLN A 183 -3.28 -4.38 -18.93
CA GLN A 183 -3.25 -5.53 -18.02
C GLN A 183 -3.12 -5.10 -16.55
N CYS A 184 -2.27 -4.11 -16.25
CA CYS A 184 -2.18 -3.54 -14.90
C CYS A 184 -3.50 -2.93 -14.45
N LYS A 185 -4.13 -2.14 -15.33
CA LYS A 185 -5.43 -1.51 -15.05
C LYS A 185 -6.50 -2.57 -14.80
N PHE A 186 -6.59 -3.57 -15.68
CA PHE A 186 -7.49 -4.71 -15.50
C PHE A 186 -7.29 -5.40 -14.16
N LEU A 187 -6.04 -5.69 -13.78
CA LEU A 187 -5.71 -6.34 -12.51
C LEU A 187 -6.20 -5.52 -11.30
N MET A 188 -5.88 -4.22 -11.27
CA MET A 188 -6.28 -3.34 -10.16
C MET A 188 -7.82 -3.23 -10.07
N GLU A 189 -8.50 -3.04 -11.20
CA GLU A 189 -9.96 -2.94 -11.26
C GLU A 189 -10.65 -4.24 -10.82
N ASN A 190 -10.13 -5.39 -11.24
CA ASN A 190 -10.68 -6.70 -10.91
C ASN A 190 -10.63 -6.97 -9.40
N PHE A 191 -9.46 -6.74 -8.76
CA PHE A 191 -9.30 -6.89 -7.31
C PHE A 191 -10.06 -5.84 -6.48
N ASN A 192 -10.32 -4.66 -7.05
CA ASN A 192 -11.21 -3.69 -6.41
C ASN A 192 -12.67 -4.14 -6.45
N THR A 193 -13.13 -4.55 -7.62
CA THR A 193 -14.53 -4.84 -7.91
C THR A 193 -15.02 -6.09 -7.18
N TYR A 194 -14.16 -7.08 -6.98
CA TYR A 194 -14.48 -8.31 -6.24
C TYR A 194 -15.74 -9.02 -6.81
N LYS A 195 -15.77 -9.26 -8.12
CA LYS A 195 -16.88 -9.97 -8.78
C LYS A 195 -16.38 -11.29 -9.40
N PRO A 196 -17.28 -12.26 -9.63
CA PRO A 196 -16.96 -13.44 -10.45
C PRO A 196 -16.44 -13.01 -11.81
N LEU A 197 -15.50 -13.78 -12.38
CA LEU A 197 -14.94 -13.50 -13.69
C LEU A 197 -15.94 -13.85 -14.79
N SER A 198 -16.12 -12.95 -15.75
CA SER A 198 -16.72 -13.27 -17.05
C SER A 198 -15.75 -14.05 -17.93
N ASP A 199 -16.24 -14.74 -18.97
CA ASP A 199 -15.41 -15.50 -19.90
C ASP A 199 -14.30 -14.63 -20.53
N VAL A 200 -14.62 -13.38 -20.86
CA VAL A 200 -13.64 -12.41 -21.40
C VAL A 200 -12.54 -12.09 -20.38
N GLU A 201 -12.87 -12.02 -19.10
CA GLU A 201 -11.89 -11.76 -18.04
C GLU A 201 -11.05 -13.00 -17.72
N VAL A 202 -11.63 -14.20 -17.82
CA VAL A 202 -10.90 -15.47 -17.75
C VAL A 202 -9.84 -15.53 -18.86
N ASP A 203 -10.20 -15.18 -20.09
CA ASP A 203 -9.25 -15.16 -21.21
C ASP A 203 -8.13 -14.14 -20.99
N LYS A 204 -8.46 -12.95 -20.47
CA LYS A 204 -7.44 -11.96 -20.08
C LYS A 204 -6.50 -12.50 -19.01
N PHE A 205 -7.03 -13.11 -17.95
CA PHE A 205 -6.23 -13.68 -16.86
C PHE A 205 -5.31 -14.79 -17.33
N ARG A 206 -5.77 -15.65 -18.25
CA ARG A 206 -4.96 -16.75 -18.79
C ARG A 206 -3.61 -16.27 -19.36
N ALA A 207 -3.58 -15.07 -19.94
CA ALA A 207 -2.37 -14.48 -20.50
C ALA A 207 -1.42 -13.86 -19.45
N ILE A 208 -1.91 -13.58 -18.23
CA ILE A 208 -1.18 -12.80 -17.21
C ILE A 208 -1.20 -13.44 -15.82
N LEU A 209 -1.58 -14.71 -15.71
CA LEU A 209 -1.90 -15.32 -14.41
C LEU A 209 -0.71 -15.27 -13.45
N LEU A 210 0.47 -15.70 -13.91
CA LEU A 210 1.72 -15.64 -13.15
C LEU A 210 2.05 -14.22 -12.67
N PRO A 211 2.21 -13.21 -13.54
CA PRO A 211 2.50 -11.84 -13.09
C PRO A 211 1.41 -11.23 -12.23
N ALA A 212 0.14 -11.54 -12.48
CA ALA A 212 -0.97 -11.05 -11.66
C ALA A 212 -0.89 -11.60 -10.24
N MET A 213 -0.70 -12.92 -10.09
CA MET A 213 -0.57 -13.56 -8.79
C MET A 213 0.68 -13.08 -8.04
N ALA A 214 1.81 -12.96 -8.74
CA ALA A 214 3.05 -12.43 -8.19
C ALA A 214 2.85 -11.00 -7.66
N ALA A 215 2.16 -10.12 -8.41
CA ALA A 215 1.97 -8.72 -8.02
C ALA A 215 1.15 -8.61 -6.74
N VAL A 216 0.09 -9.42 -6.62
CA VAL A 216 -0.76 -9.40 -5.44
C VAL A 216 -0.01 -9.92 -4.20
N VAL A 217 0.76 -11.00 -4.35
CA VAL A 217 1.57 -11.56 -3.27
C VAL A 217 2.67 -10.59 -2.83
N GLN A 218 3.42 -10.02 -3.79
CA GLN A 218 4.47 -9.05 -3.49
C GLN A 218 3.90 -7.83 -2.78
N GLY A 219 2.78 -7.28 -3.27
CA GLY A 219 2.13 -6.14 -2.64
C GLY A 219 1.66 -6.43 -1.22
N ALA A 220 1.09 -7.62 -0.97
CA ALA A 220 0.71 -8.02 0.37
C ALA A 220 1.93 -8.19 1.30
N ASN A 221 3.04 -8.74 0.78
CA ASN A 221 4.29 -8.87 1.52
C ASN A 221 4.88 -7.50 1.89
N GLU A 222 4.93 -6.56 0.95
CA GLU A 222 5.35 -5.17 1.20
C GLU A 222 4.50 -4.52 2.30
N VAL A 223 3.18 -4.73 2.26
CA VAL A 223 2.27 -4.20 3.29
C VAL A 223 2.55 -4.78 4.67
N VAL A 224 2.79 -6.08 4.75
CA VAL A 224 3.10 -6.77 6.00
C VAL A 224 4.46 -6.33 6.56
N GLU A 225 5.50 -6.27 5.73
CA GLU A 225 6.83 -5.84 6.15
C GLU A 225 6.85 -4.35 6.53
N TYR A 226 6.09 -3.52 5.81
CA TYR A 226 5.85 -2.14 6.19
C TYR A 226 5.25 -2.05 7.60
N LEU A 227 4.16 -2.78 7.87
CA LEU A 227 3.51 -2.75 9.19
C LEU A 227 4.48 -3.21 10.29
N LYS A 228 5.36 -4.19 10.02
CA LYS A 228 6.42 -4.61 10.95
C LYS A 228 7.41 -3.49 11.24
N SER A 229 7.75 -2.72 10.20
CA SER A 229 8.77 -1.67 10.26
C SER A 229 8.27 -0.37 10.87
N VAL A 230 6.97 -0.07 10.76
CA VAL A 230 6.40 1.19 11.25
C VAL A 230 5.91 1.04 12.68
N GLY A 231 6.71 1.59 13.60
CA GLY A 231 6.41 1.61 15.04
C GLY A 231 5.47 2.72 15.49
N VAL A 232 4.86 3.49 14.58
CA VAL A 232 4.04 4.67 14.92
C VAL A 232 2.68 4.60 14.23
N TYR A 233 1.63 4.49 15.04
CA TYR A 233 0.25 4.72 14.62
C TYR A 233 -0.07 6.22 14.70
N LEU A 234 -0.69 6.77 13.66
CA LEU A 234 -1.14 8.15 13.65
C LEU A 234 -2.51 8.28 14.33
N LYS A 235 -2.50 8.89 15.51
CA LYS A 235 -3.71 9.33 16.21
C LYS A 235 -3.94 10.81 15.93
N LEU A 236 -5.05 11.12 15.26
CA LEU A 236 -5.51 12.50 15.11
C LEU A 236 -6.23 12.98 16.38
N PRO A 237 -6.14 14.27 16.75
CA PRO A 237 -6.97 14.85 17.80
C PRO A 237 -8.46 14.80 17.44
N ASP A 238 -9.33 14.90 18.44
CA ASP A 238 -10.77 14.97 18.21
C ASP A 238 -11.14 16.18 17.33
N GLY A 239 -12.04 15.99 16.36
CA GLY A 239 -12.43 17.03 15.39
C GLY A 239 -11.46 17.22 14.22
N TRP A 240 -10.40 16.41 14.13
CA TRP A 240 -9.46 16.38 12.99
C TRP A 240 -9.78 15.28 11.98
N SER A 241 -10.95 14.64 12.08
CA SER A 241 -11.53 13.88 10.96
C SER A 241 -11.93 14.83 9.83
N ASP A 242 -11.86 14.32 8.60
CA ASP A 242 -12.33 15.00 7.39
C ASP A 242 -11.60 16.33 7.15
N PHE A 243 -10.42 16.25 6.51
CA PHE A 243 -9.62 17.41 6.10
C PHE A 243 -10.25 18.19 4.93
N ASP A 244 -11.56 18.47 5.01
CA ASP A 244 -12.30 19.31 4.05
C ASP A 244 -11.94 20.81 4.18
N GLY A 245 -11.18 21.18 5.22
CA GLY A 245 -10.60 22.51 5.41
C GLY A 245 -9.12 22.57 5.05
N GLU A 246 -8.61 23.77 4.75
CA GLU A 246 -7.20 23.93 4.38
C GLU A 246 -6.25 23.47 5.51
N VAL A 247 -5.55 22.35 5.30
CA VAL A 247 -4.46 21.93 6.18
C VAL A 247 -3.20 22.69 5.78
N TYR A 248 -2.69 23.50 6.69
CA TYR A 248 -1.38 24.11 6.52
C TYR A 248 -0.32 23.18 7.06
N LEU A 249 0.52 22.71 6.15
CA LEU A 249 1.66 21.87 6.45
C LEU A 249 2.85 22.77 6.73
N ASN A 250 3.09 23.05 8.01
CA ASN A 250 4.31 23.75 8.40
C ASN A 250 5.45 22.75 8.35
N ASP A 251 6.56 23.09 7.71
CA ASP A 251 7.81 22.35 7.85
C ASP A 251 8.92 23.26 8.34
N CYS A 252 9.93 22.65 8.96
CA CYS A 252 11.10 23.37 9.44
C CYS A 252 11.96 24.00 8.32
N THR A 253 11.56 23.91 7.05
CA THR A 253 12.23 24.53 5.89
C THR A 253 11.41 25.64 5.23
N THR A 254 10.13 25.76 5.56
CA THR A 254 9.19 26.75 5.03
C THR A 254 9.21 27.89 6.02
N GLN A 255 10.04 28.89 5.76
CA GLN A 255 9.86 30.18 6.41
C GLN A 255 8.49 30.71 5.97
N LEU A 256 7.51 30.62 6.88
CA LEU A 256 6.28 31.38 6.72
C LEU A 256 6.66 32.86 6.69
N PRO A 257 6.13 33.66 5.75
CA PRO A 257 6.41 35.09 5.75
C PRO A 257 5.92 35.67 7.08
N TYR A 258 6.82 36.37 7.78
CA TYR A 258 6.48 37.17 8.94
C TYR A 258 5.48 38.25 8.49
N THR A 259 4.22 38.15 8.92
CA THR A 259 3.29 39.27 8.94
C THR A 259 3.51 40.09 10.21
#